data_AF-A0A2N0Z366-F1
#
_entry.id   AF-A0A2N0Z366-F1
#
_cell.length_a   1.000
_cell.length_b   1.000
_cell.length_c   1.000
_cell.angle_alpha   90.00
_cell.angle_beta   90.00
_cell.angle_gamma   90.00
#
_symmetry.space_group_name_H-M   'P 1'
#
loop_
_entity.id
_entity.type
_entity.pdbx_description
1 polymer ?
#
loop_
_entity_poly.entity_id
_entity_poly.type
_entity_poly.pdbx_seq_one_letter_code
_entity_poly.pdbx_strand_id
1 'polypeptide(L)'
;MPLQIKYSIDAYGETLVFEEAYLKIVQLYGNEELLQFDYAIYKDSSKQTQIDYKMGQFVPSVEEDSPNFIKQIYEYLKTLEEFADAIDVLEENLTPLIE
;
A
#
# COMPACT_ATOMS: atom_id res chain seq x y z
N MET A 1 1.72 7.28 -3.07
CA MET A 1 3.03 6.88 -2.52
C MET A 1 2.81 5.60 -1.75
N PRO A 2 3.71 4.61 -1.85
CA PRO A 2 3.63 3.39 -1.04
C PRO A 2 3.78 3.68 0.45
N LEU A 3 3.38 2.71 1.27
CA LEU A 3 3.27 2.91 2.72
C LEU A 3 4.29 2.03 3.46
N GLN A 4 4.92 2.62 4.47
CA GLN A 4 5.53 1.87 5.55
C GLN A 4 4.50 1.68 6.65
N ILE A 5 4.36 0.45 7.13
CA ILE A 5 3.36 0.07 8.13
C ILE A 5 4.00 -0.82 9.20
N LYS A 6 3.41 -0.82 10.39
CA LYS A 6 3.59 -1.90 11.34
C LYS A 6 2.64 -3.02 10.97
N TYR A 7 3.16 -4.23 10.77
CA TYR A 7 2.35 -5.37 10.35
C TYR A 7 2.65 -6.61 11.18
N SER A 8 1.61 -7.36 11.55
CA SER A 8 1.74 -8.58 12.35
C SER A 8 1.05 -9.73 11.66
N ILE A 9 1.70 -10.90 11.66
CA ILE A 9 1.11 -12.16 11.18
C ILE A 9 1.25 -13.23 12.25
N ASP A 10 0.20 -14.01 12.45
CA ASP A 10 0.25 -15.20 13.29
C ASP A 10 0.65 -16.41 12.44
N ALA A 11 1.81 -16.98 12.72
CA ALA A 11 2.36 -18.12 11.99
C ALA A 11 2.85 -19.17 12.98
N TYR A 12 2.42 -20.42 12.81
CA TYR A 12 2.85 -21.56 13.63
C TYR A 12 2.65 -21.39 15.15
N GLY A 13 1.68 -20.58 15.57
CA GLY A 13 1.40 -20.30 16.98
C GLY A 13 2.26 -19.19 17.58
N GLU A 14 3.05 -18.49 16.77
CA GLU A 14 3.83 -17.31 17.15
C GLU A 14 3.34 -16.08 16.36
N THR A 15 3.32 -14.92 17.01
CA THR A 15 3.04 -13.64 16.35
C THR A 15 4.37 -13.03 15.89
N LEU A 16 4.54 -12.89 14.59
CA LEU A 16 5.67 -12.19 13.99
C LEU A 16 5.27 -10.73 13.75
N VAL A 17 6.07 -9.79 14.26
CA VAL A 17 5.84 -8.35 14.14
C VAL A 17 6.91 -7.74 13.24
N PHE A 18 6.47 -6.98 12.24
CA PHE A 18 7.29 -6.24 11.29
C PHE A 18 7.04 -4.74 11.49
N GLU A 19 7.96 -4.05 12.15
CA GLU A 19 7.82 -2.63 12.48
C GLU A 19 7.94 -1.70 11.26
N GLU A 20 8.58 -2.17 10.18
CA GLU A 20 8.85 -1.38 8.96
C GLU A 20 8.44 -2.14 7.70
N ALA A 21 7.32 -2.87 7.76
CA ALA A 21 6.77 -3.56 6.60
C ALA A 21 6.38 -2.56 5.50
N TYR A 22 6.50 -3.00 4.26
CA TYR A 22 6.28 -2.15 3.09
C TYR A 22 5.07 -2.60 2.30
N LEU A 23 4.05 -1.75 2.21
CA LEU A 23 2.80 -2.01 1.49
C LEU A 23 2.83 -1.37 0.09
N LYS A 24 2.60 -2.19 -0.93
CA LYS A 24 2.57 -1.76 -2.32
C LYS A 24 1.33 -2.25 -3.06
N ILE A 25 0.63 -1.35 -3.77
CA ILE A 25 -0.38 -1.76 -4.75
C ILE A 25 0.34 -2.43 -5.93
N VAL A 26 -0.06 -3.66 -6.26
CA VAL A 26 0.57 -4.48 -7.32
C VAL A 26 -0.30 -4.61 -8.56
N GLN A 27 -1.62 -4.64 -8.39
CA GLN A 27 -2.59 -4.68 -9.49
C GLN A 27 -3.77 -3.78 -9.18
N LEU A 28 -4.35 -3.22 -10.24
CA LEU A 28 -5.55 -2.42 -10.19
C LEU A 28 -6.37 -2.72 -11.44
N TYR A 29 -7.64 -3.05 -11.27
CA TYR A 29 -8.54 -3.40 -12.35
C TYR A 29 -9.98 -2.98 -12.00
N GLY A 30 -10.79 -2.70 -13.03
CA GLY A 30 -12.15 -2.20 -12.84
C GLY A 30 -12.42 -0.92 -13.63
N ASN A 31 -13.38 -0.13 -13.14
CA ASN A 31 -13.85 1.08 -13.78
C ASN A 31 -14.14 2.18 -12.74
N GLU A 32 -14.78 3.27 -13.17
CA GLU A 32 -15.14 4.41 -12.32
C GLU A 32 -16.17 4.09 -11.22
N GLU A 33 -16.96 3.03 -11.38
CA GLU A 33 -17.96 2.61 -10.39
C GLU A 33 -17.35 1.72 -9.30
N LEU A 34 -16.38 0.89 -9.68
CA LEU A 34 -15.70 -0.02 -8.76
C LEU A 34 -14.31 -0.38 -9.25
N LEU A 35 -13.33 -0.15 -8.39
CA LEU A 35 -11.96 -0.65 -8.54
C LEU A 35 -11.75 -1.81 -7.59
N GLN A 36 -11.18 -2.89 -8.13
CA GLN A 36 -10.57 -3.96 -7.37
C GLN A 36 -9.07 -3.82 -7.48
N PHE A 37 -8.39 -3.99 -6.36
CA PHE A 37 -6.94 -3.82 -6.30
C PHE A 37 -6.32 -4.88 -5.43
N ASP A 38 -5.10 -5.23 -5.81
CA ASP A 38 -4.27 -6.13 -5.04
C ASP A 38 -3.12 -5.34 -4.44
N TYR A 39 -2.77 -5.68 -3.20
CA TYR A 39 -1.60 -5.13 -2.54
C TYR A 39 -0.78 -6.22 -1.87
N ALA A 40 0.53 -6.10 -2.04
CA ALA A 40 1.50 -6.95 -1.40
C ALA A 40 2.09 -6.22 -0.20
N ILE A 41 2.30 -6.97 0.88
CA ILE A 41 3.05 -6.51 2.04
C ILE A 41 4.39 -7.23 2.01
N TYR A 42 5.47 -6.47 2.01
CA TYR A 42 6.83 -6.95 2.05
C TYR A 42 7.41 -6.72 3.45
N LYS A 43 8.40 -7.54 3.81
CA LYS A 43 9.11 -7.42 5.08
C LYS A 43 9.70 -6.02 5.30
N ASP A 44 10.20 -5.41 4.23
CA ASP A 44 10.84 -4.10 4.21
C ASP A 44 10.82 -3.51 2.78
N SER A 45 11.36 -2.31 2.62
CA SER A 45 11.38 -1.56 1.36
C SER A 45 12.24 -2.17 0.25
N SER A 46 13.06 -3.20 0.53
CA SER A 46 13.83 -3.94 -0.49
C SER A 46 12.93 -4.75 -1.43
N LYS A 47 11.69 -5.06 -1.01
CA LYS A 47 10.68 -5.85 -1.75
C LYS A 47 11.16 -7.27 -2.11
N GLN A 48 12.21 -7.78 -1.45
CA GLN A 48 12.75 -9.11 -1.72
C GLN A 48 11.93 -10.24 -1.08
N THR A 49 11.27 -9.95 0.05
CA THR A 49 10.47 -10.93 0.78
C THR A 49 9.06 -10.41 0.93
N GLN A 50 8.13 -11.00 0.17
CA GLN A 50 6.71 -10.79 0.37
C GLN A 50 6.24 -11.61 1.57
N ILE A 51 5.59 -10.94 2.52
CA ILE A 51 5.06 -11.56 3.74
C ILE A 51 3.54 -11.76 3.68
N ASP A 52 2.83 -10.97 2.87
CA ASP A 52 1.39 -11.13 2.68
C ASP A 52 0.92 -10.58 1.32
N TYR A 53 -0.28 -10.99 0.92
CA TYR A 53 -0.96 -10.53 -0.29
C TYR A 53 -2.47 -10.45 -0.03
N LYS A 54 -3.05 -9.28 -0.25
CA LYS A 54 -4.46 -9.02 -0.01
C LYS A 54 -5.12 -8.38 -1.21
N MET A 55 -6.43 -8.57 -1.29
CA MET A 55 -7.30 -7.96 -2.29
C MET A 55 -8.23 -6.99 -1.59
N GLY A 56 -8.52 -5.86 -2.23
CA GLY A 56 -9.40 -4.82 -1.75
C GLY A 56 -10.34 -4.31 -2.83
N GLN A 57 -11.37 -3.59 -2.41
CA GLN A 57 -12.28 -2.88 -3.29
C GLN A 57 -12.36 -1.43 -2.86
N PHE A 58 -12.48 -0.54 -3.84
CA PHE A 58 -12.53 0.91 -3.63
C PHE A 58 -13.39 1.55 -4.71
N VAL A 59 -14.22 2.53 -4.32
CA VAL A 59 -14.97 3.35 -5.28
C VAL A 59 -14.18 4.65 -5.46
N PRO A 60 -13.57 4.90 -6.62
CA PRO A 60 -12.76 6.09 -6.84
C PRO A 60 -13.61 7.35 -7.00
N SER A 61 -13.01 8.49 -6.69
CA SER A 61 -13.47 9.77 -7.20
C SER A 61 -12.93 9.99 -8.60
N VAL A 62 -13.82 10.40 -9.51
CA VAL A 62 -13.52 10.77 -10.91
C VAL A 62 -13.72 12.26 -11.19
N GLU A 63 -13.87 13.08 -10.15
CA GLU A 63 -13.90 14.53 -10.29
C GLU A 63 -12.59 15.04 -10.91
N GLU A 64 -12.66 16.15 -11.65
CA GLU A 64 -11.56 16.69 -12.47
C GLU A 64 -10.25 16.90 -11.67
N ASP A 65 -10.36 17.32 -10.40
CA ASP A 65 -9.22 17.59 -9.51
C ASP A 65 -8.84 16.40 -8.62
N SER A 66 -9.43 15.23 -8.83
CA SER A 66 -9.14 14.03 -8.02
C SER A 66 -7.72 13.52 -8.29
N PRO A 67 -6.99 13.06 -7.26
CA PRO A 67 -5.69 12.44 -7.48
C PRO A 67 -5.85 11.12 -8.26
N ASN A 68 -4.76 10.58 -8.82
CA ASN A 68 -4.85 9.28 -9.50
C ASN A 68 -5.36 8.16 -8.56
N PHE A 69 -5.99 7.14 -9.14
CA PHE A 69 -6.64 6.07 -8.37
C PHE A 69 -5.70 5.35 -7.39
N ILE A 70 -4.42 5.17 -7.75
CA ILE A 70 -3.45 4.53 -6.85
C ILE A 70 -3.24 5.39 -5.60
N LYS A 71 -3.11 6.71 -5.74
CA LYS A 71 -2.99 7.62 -4.59
C LYS A 71 -4.26 7.62 -3.74
N GLN A 72 -5.43 7.65 -4.37
CA GLN A 72 -6.71 7.55 -3.65
C GLN A 72 -6.81 6.25 -2.84
N ILE A 73 -6.38 5.11 -3.40
CA ILE A 73 -6.36 3.83 -2.69
C ILE A 73 -5.43 3.88 -1.48
N TYR A 74 -4.24 4.47 -1.59
CA TYR A 74 -3.35 4.63 -0.43
C TYR A 74 -3.95 5.52 0.66
N GLU A 75 -4.63 6.61 0.28
CA GLU A 75 -5.36 7.46 1.23
C GLU A 75 -6.50 6.70 1.90
N TYR A 76 -7.25 5.89 1.15
CA TYR A 76 -8.28 5.00 1.68
C TYR A 76 -7.68 3.97 2.66
N LEU A 77 -6.58 3.30 2.30
CA LEU A 77 -5.94 2.31 3.15
C LEU A 77 -5.55 2.91 4.52
N LYS A 78 -5.06 4.15 4.57
CA LYS A 78 -4.76 4.86 5.83
C LYS A 78 -5.99 5.12 6.72
N THR A 79 -7.20 5.07 6.16
CA THR A 79 -8.44 5.19 6.95
C THR A 79 -8.81 3.88 7.66
N LEU A 80 -8.22 2.75 7.25
CA LEU A 80 -8.44 1.46 7.89
C LEU A 80 -7.63 1.40 9.18
N GLU A 81 -8.26 0.90 10.26
CA GLU A 81 -7.63 0.78 11.59
C GLU A 81 -6.31 -0.01 11.53
N GLU A 82 -6.23 -1.01 10.66
CA GLU A 82 -5.03 -1.83 10.41
C GLU A 82 -3.82 -1.01 9.92
N PHE A 83 -4.05 0.14 9.28
CA PHE A 83 -2.99 0.98 8.69
C PHE A 83 -3.04 2.44 9.19
N ALA A 84 -3.65 2.68 10.36
CA ALA A 84 -3.80 4.03 10.91
C ALA A 84 -2.45 4.73 11.16
N ASP A 85 -1.41 3.96 11.50
CA ASP A 85 -0.04 4.44 11.75
C ASP A 85 0.84 4.42 10.49
N ALA A 86 0.26 4.27 9.30
CA ALA A 86 1.01 4.16 8.05
C ALA A 86 1.68 5.49 7.66
N ILE A 87 2.94 5.40 7.22
CA ILE A 87 3.75 6.54 6.81
C ILE A 87 3.96 6.47 5.29
N ASP A 88 3.81 7.61 4.60
CA ASP A 88 4.17 7.72 3.18
C ASP A 88 5.67 7.53 2.98
N VAL A 89 6.03 6.61 2.06
CA VAL A 89 7.41 6.41 1.64
C VAL A 89 7.60 7.04 0.26
N LEU A 90 8.60 7.92 0.15
CA LEU A 90 9.08 8.39 -1.14
C LEU A 90 9.86 7.25 -1.81
N GLU A 91 9.35 6.72 -2.93
CA GLU A 91 10.15 5.83 -3.78
C GLU A 91 11.20 6.67 -4.53
N GLU A 92 12.33 6.98 -3.89
CA GLU A 92 13.49 7.56 -4.56
C GLU A 92 14.20 6.48 -5.37
N ASN A 93 13.77 6.28 -6.62
CA ASN A 93 14.55 5.65 -7.70
C ASN A 93 14.09 6.13 -9.09
N LEU A 94 13.86 7.42 -9.24
CA LEU A 94 14.17 8.12 -10.49
C LEU A 94 15.22 9.16 -10.10
N THR A 95 16.38 9.05 -10.74
CA THR A 95 17.63 9.79 -10.57
C THR A 95 17.51 11.13 -9.84
N PRO A 96 18.40 11.45 -8.86
CA PRO A 96 18.45 12.80 -8.30
C PRO A 96 18.62 13.79 -9.45
N LEU A 97 17.71 14.77 -9.54
CA LEU A 97 17.94 15.96 -10.34
C LEU A 97 19.13 16.67 -9.67
N ILE A 98 20.31 16.52 -10.27
CA ILE A 98 21.44 17.40 -9.97
C ILE A 98 21.01 18.79 -10.43
N GLU A 99 21.02 19.74 -9.50
CA GLU A 99 20.72 21.17 -9.72
C GLU A 99 21.46 21.77 -10.93
#